data_AF-A0A2V8GIH6-F1
#
_entry.id   AF-A0A2V8GIH6-F1
#
_cell.length_a   1.000
_cell.length_b   1.000
_cell.length_c   1.000
_cell.angle_alpha   90.00
_cell.angle_beta   90.00
_cell.angle_gamma   90.00
#
_symmetry.space_group_name_H-M   'P 1'
#
loop_
_entity.id
_entity.type
_entity.pdbx_description
1 polymer ?
#
loop_
_entity_poly.entity_id
_entity_poly.type
_entity_poly.pdbx_seq_one_letter_code
_entity_poly.pdbx_strand_id
1 'polypeptide(L)'
;MAIDRQGTGLAIIRMCIGTFFIFEGLGKIRWFLDASILNGQFAGWTQNAAPGSIAHWYLDRIAVPWVGVFARAVPLGEICSGVALVLGIWTPLFAFIAFFMALNFQIASGAVFKYSFLTSGYGFPVLGSTLGLTVGGVRLPWSLRA
;
A
#
# COMPACT_ATOMS: atom_id res chain seq x y z
N MET A 1 -18.41 13.81 -28.83
CA MET A 1 -17.49 12.76 -28.32
C MET A 1 -18.12 12.21 -27.05
N ALA A 2 -18.50 10.93 -27.01
CA ALA A 2 -19.10 10.36 -25.80
C ALA A 2 -18.02 10.29 -24.70
N ILE A 3 -18.29 10.87 -23.52
CA ILE A 3 -17.40 10.75 -22.37
C ILE A 3 -17.33 9.28 -21.99
N ASP A 4 -16.13 8.70 -22.01
CA ASP A 4 -15.89 7.40 -21.37
C ASP A 4 -15.99 7.57 -19.85
N ARG A 5 -17.20 7.38 -19.34
CA ARG A 5 -17.51 7.52 -17.91
C ARG A 5 -16.74 6.50 -17.07
N GLN A 6 -16.48 5.31 -17.61
CA GLN A 6 -15.74 4.27 -16.90
C GLN A 6 -14.26 4.64 -16.77
N GLY A 7 -13.63 5.04 -17.88
CA GLY A 7 -12.26 5.54 -17.88
C GLY A 7 -12.09 6.78 -17.00
N THR A 8 -13.05 7.70 -17.03
CA THR A 8 -13.04 8.90 -16.17
C THR A 8 -13.10 8.53 -14.69
N GLY A 9 -14.00 7.61 -14.31
CA GLY A 9 -14.10 7.12 -12.92
C GLY A 9 -12.81 6.45 -12.45
N LEU A 10 -12.22 5.58 -13.27
CA LEU A 10 -10.94 4.94 -12.95
C LEU A 10 -9.80 5.96 -12.82
N ALA A 11 -9.77 7.00 -13.65
CA ALA A 11 -8.78 8.07 -13.55
C ALA A 11 -8.90 8.85 -12.24
N ILE A 12 -10.12 9.13 -11.77
CA ILE A 12 -10.37 9.78 -10.47
C ILE A 12 -9.86 8.90 -9.33
N ILE A 13 -10.25 7.63 -9.30
CA ILE A 13 -9.79 6.67 -8.27
C ILE A 13 -8.26 6.60 -8.28
N ARG A 14 -7.67 6.51 -9.47
CA ARG A 14 -6.21 6.50 -9.66
C ARG A 14 -5.53 7.72 -9.05
N MET A 15 -6.05 8.93 -9.32
CA MET A 15 -5.48 10.16 -8.76
C MET A 15 -5.64 10.24 -7.25
N CYS A 16 -6.80 9.85 -6.71
CA CYS A 16 -7.04 9.83 -5.27
C CYS A 16 -6.10 8.84 -4.55
N ILE A 17 -5.98 7.61 -5.06
CA ILE A 17 -5.08 6.59 -4.52
C ILE A 17 -3.61 7.00 -4.69
N GLY A 18 -3.25 7.56 -5.84
CA GLY A 18 -1.90 8.07 -6.05
C GLY A 18 -1.51 9.14 -5.03
N THR A 19 -2.41 10.11 -4.82
CA THR A 19 -2.24 11.17 -3.80
C THR A 19 -2.11 10.57 -2.41
N PHE A 20 -2.97 9.63 -2.05
CA PHE A 20 -2.92 8.91 -0.77
C PHE A 20 -1.55 8.27 -0.53
N PHE A 21 -1.01 7.53 -1.50
CA PHE A 21 0.29 6.87 -1.37
C PHE A 21 1.48 7.85 -1.30
N ILE A 22 1.41 9.00 -1.99
CA ILE A 22 2.42 10.07 -1.85
C ILE A 22 2.48 10.53 -0.40
N PHE A 23 1.34 10.86 0.21
CA PHE A 23 1.31 11.38 1.57
C PHE A 23 1.62 10.31 2.63
N GLU A 24 1.23 9.06 2.40
CA GLU A 24 1.65 7.92 3.23
C GLU A 24 3.17 7.77 3.26
N GLY A 25 3.82 7.87 2.10
CA GLY A 25 5.28 7.77 2.01
C GLY A 25 6.01 8.99 2.58
N LEU A 26 5.46 10.20 2.39
CA LEU A 26 6.00 11.42 3.01
C LEU A 26 5.91 11.36 4.54
N GLY A 27 4.83 10.80 5.10
CA GLY A 27 4.70 10.55 6.53
C GLY A 27 5.79 9.62 7.09
N LYS A 28 6.42 8.82 6.23
CA LYS A 28 7.47 7.85 6.56
C LYS A 28 8.87 8.30 6.12
N ILE A 29 9.05 9.53 5.66
CA ILE A 29 10.34 10.01 5.11
C ILE A 29 11.50 9.91 6.11
N ARG A 30 11.21 10.02 7.41
CA ARG A 30 12.22 9.88 8.48
C ARG A 30 12.81 8.46 8.56
N TRP A 31 12.10 7.45 8.05
CA TRP A 31 12.56 6.06 8.09
C TRP A 31 13.79 5.80 7.21
N PHE A 32 14.04 6.65 6.21
CA PHE A 32 15.27 6.60 5.42
C PHE A 32 16.53 6.81 6.27
N LEU A 33 16.42 7.68 7.28
CA LEU A 33 17.51 8.08 8.16
C LEU A 33 17.53 7.26 9.45
N ASP A 34 16.36 6.81 9.91
CA ASP A 34 16.20 6.15 11.19
C ASP A 34 15.22 4.97 11.11
N ALA A 35 15.77 3.76 10.98
CA ALA A 35 15.00 2.52 10.95
C ALA A 35 14.43 2.14 12.34
N SER A 36 14.86 2.79 13.42
CA SER A 36 14.35 2.49 14.77
C SER A 36 12.88 2.87 14.92
N ILE A 37 12.39 3.82 14.12
CA ILE A 37 10.98 4.23 14.09
C ILE A 37 10.10 3.04 13.65
N LEU A 38 10.46 2.40 12.52
CA LEU A 38 9.76 1.21 12.04
C LEU A 38 9.94 0.02 12.99
N ASN A 39 11.14 -0.14 13.56
CA ASN A 39 11.39 -1.21 14.53
C ASN A 39 10.54 -1.06 15.79
N GLY A 40 10.35 0.17 16.29
CA GLY A 40 9.45 0.46 17.41
C GLY A 40 7.99 0.14 17.09
N GLN A 41 7.56 0.43 15.85
CA GLN A 41 6.23 0.07 15.38
C GLN A 41 6.05 -1.45 15.31
N PHE A 42 7.04 -2.18 14.78
CA PHE A 42 7.02 -3.65 14.78
C PHE A 42 7.01 -4.22 16.20
N ALA A 43 7.82 -3.68 17.12
CA ALA A 43 7.81 -4.12 18.51
C ALA A 43 6.42 -3.94 19.16
N GLY A 44 5.77 -2.80 18.92
CA GLY A 44 4.40 -2.57 19.37
C GLY A 44 3.39 -3.54 18.77
N TRP A 45 3.53 -3.90 17.49
CA TRP A 45 2.66 -4.90 16.87
C TRP A 45 2.92 -6.31 17.39
N THR A 46 4.17 -6.69 17.58
CA THR A 46 4.54 -8.00 18.13
C THR A 46 3.97 -8.19 19.54
N GLN A 47 4.03 -7.16 20.38
CA GLN A 47 3.44 -7.20 21.73
C GLN A 47 1.92 -7.39 21.72
N ASN A 48 1.24 -6.93 20.68
CA ASN A 48 -0.21 -7.02 20.54
C ASN A 48 -0.67 -8.21 19.68
N ALA A 49 0.27 -8.94 19.07
CA ALA A 49 -0.04 -10.09 18.23
C ALA A 49 -0.25 -11.32 19.10
N ALA A 50 -1.36 -12.03 18.89
CA ALA A 50 -1.59 -13.30 19.60
C ALA A 50 -0.46 -14.30 19.26
N PRO A 51 0.11 -15.01 20.25
CA PRO A 51 1.12 -16.04 20.00
C PRO A 51 0.62 -17.08 19.00
N GLY A 52 1.45 -17.43 18.02
CA GLY A 52 1.10 -18.39 16.96
C GLY A 52 0.19 -17.84 15.84
N SER A 53 -0.21 -16.56 15.90
CA SER A 53 -0.94 -15.93 14.81
C SER A 53 -0.08 -15.70 13.57
N ILE A 54 -0.72 -15.55 12.41
CA ILE A 54 -0.05 -15.21 11.14
C ILE A 54 0.73 -13.91 11.25
N ALA A 55 0.17 -12.89 11.93
CA ALA A 55 0.84 -11.62 12.17
C ALA A 55 2.13 -11.81 12.99
N HIS A 56 2.07 -12.58 14.08
CA HIS A 56 3.25 -12.88 14.89
C HIS A 56 4.33 -13.62 14.09
N TRP A 57 3.95 -14.63 13.30
CA TRP A 57 4.89 -15.35 12.43
C TRP A 57 5.52 -14.43 11.37
N TYR A 58 4.71 -13.58 10.73
CA TYR A 58 5.18 -12.65 9.71
C TYR A 58 6.16 -11.62 10.29
N LEU A 59 5.86 -11.08 11.47
CA LEU A 59 6.73 -10.13 12.16
C LEU A 59 8.07 -10.77 12.53
N ASP A 60 8.04 -11.96 13.14
CA ASP A 60 9.23 -12.68 13.60
C ASP A 60 10.14 -13.12 12.44
N ARG A 61 9.55 -13.65 11.36
CA ARG A 61 10.32 -14.27 10.27
C ARG A 61 10.63 -13.36 9.12
N ILE A 62 9.82 -12.34 8.87
CA ILE A 62 9.91 -11.51 7.67
C ILE A 62 10.18 -10.05 8.05
N ALA A 63 9.32 -9.43 8.85
CA ALA A 63 9.36 -7.97 9.02
C ALA A 63 10.56 -7.49 9.86
N VAL A 64 10.72 -8.03 11.07
CA VAL A 64 11.76 -7.60 12.03
C VAL A 64 13.17 -7.85 11.51
N PRO A 65 13.52 -9.03 10.96
CA PRO A 65 14.88 -9.30 10.47
C PRO A 65 15.32 -8.35 9.35
N TRP A 66 14.37 -7.88 8.54
CA TRP A 66 14.63 -7.05 7.36
C TRP A 66 14.20 -5.60 7.56
N VAL A 67 14.00 -5.16 8.80
CA VAL A 67 13.50 -3.81 9.13
C VAL A 67 14.32 -2.70 8.49
N GLY A 68 15.65 -2.84 8.40
CA GLY A 68 16.51 -1.86 7.75
C GLY A 68 16.22 -1.71 6.25
N VAL A 69 15.88 -2.80 5.56
CA VAL A 69 15.51 -2.76 4.14
C VAL A 69 14.12 -2.17 3.99
N PHE A 70 13.14 -2.66 4.76
CA PHE A 70 11.76 -2.18 4.71
C PHE A 70 11.62 -0.70 5.05
N ALA A 71 12.41 -0.19 6.01
CA ALA A 71 12.42 1.23 6.38
C ALA A 71 12.73 2.17 5.20
N ARG A 72 13.43 1.68 4.17
CA ARG A 72 13.78 2.45 2.97
C ARG A 72 12.88 2.09 1.80
N ALA A 73 12.64 0.80 1.62
CA ALA A 73 11.84 0.28 0.51
C ALA A 73 10.38 0.73 0.58
N VAL A 74 9.78 0.78 1.78
CA VAL A 74 8.37 1.17 1.96
C VAL A 74 8.12 2.63 1.55
N PRO A 75 8.76 3.66 2.16
CA PRO A 75 8.50 5.04 1.78
C PRO A 75 8.88 5.32 0.32
N LEU A 76 9.95 4.69 -0.19
CA LEU A 76 10.32 4.82 -1.59
C LEU A 76 9.22 4.24 -2.50
N GLY A 77 8.77 3.03 -2.22
CA GLY A 77 7.74 2.35 -3.00
C GLY A 77 6.41 3.09 -2.97
N GLU A 78 6.01 3.61 -1.81
CA GLU A 78 4.78 4.40 -1.64
C GLU A 78 4.84 5.70 -2.45
N ILE A 79 5.94 6.47 -2.35
CA ILE A 79 6.10 7.72 -3.12
C ILE A 79 6.17 7.43 -4.62
N CYS A 80 6.96 6.45 -5.05
CA CYS A 80 7.10 6.09 -6.46
C CYS A 80 5.76 5.61 -7.05
N SER A 81 5.06 4.72 -6.35
CA SER A 81 3.73 4.25 -6.77
C SER A 81 2.73 5.39 -6.81
N GLY A 82 2.75 6.25 -5.79
CA GLY A 82 1.87 7.41 -5.70
C GLY A 82 2.04 8.38 -6.86
N VAL A 83 3.28 8.77 -7.17
CA VAL A 83 3.62 9.65 -8.30
C VAL A 83 3.22 9.00 -9.63
N ALA A 84 3.56 7.73 -9.84
CA ALA A 84 3.21 7.03 -11.07
C ALA A 84 1.69 6.95 -11.28
N LEU A 85 0.92 6.69 -10.21
CA LEU A 85 -0.53 6.67 -10.25
C LEU A 85 -1.13 8.06 -10.52
N VAL A 86 -0.61 9.14 -9.92
CA VAL A 86 -1.10 10.49 -10.24
C VAL A 86 -0.87 10.81 -11.73
N LEU A 87 0.34 10.55 -12.22
CA LEU A 87 0.73 10.79 -13.61
C LEU A 87 0.07 9.81 -14.61
N GLY A 88 -0.41 8.67 -14.14
CA GLY A 88 -1.03 7.63 -14.99
C GLY A 88 -0.04 6.69 -15.68
N ILE A 89 1.23 6.73 -15.29
CA ILE A 89 2.28 5.92 -15.90
C ILE A 89 2.18 4.49 -15.35
N TRP A 90 2.01 3.52 -16.24
CA TRP A 90 2.00 2.09 -15.90
C TRP A 90 1.04 1.76 -14.75
N THR A 91 -0.16 2.34 -14.78
CA THR A 91 -1.15 2.26 -13.70
C THR A 91 -1.33 0.85 -13.13
N PRO A 92 -1.49 -0.23 -13.93
CA PRO A 92 -1.67 -1.58 -13.39
C PRO A 92 -0.50 -2.05 -12.52
N LEU A 93 0.74 -1.78 -12.96
CA LEU A 93 1.95 -2.22 -12.26
C LEU A 93 2.09 -1.50 -10.92
N PHE A 94 2.00 -0.16 -10.91
CA PHE A 94 2.16 0.60 -9.68
C PHE A 94 0.97 0.45 -8.74
N ALA A 95 -0.23 0.20 -9.27
CA ALA A 95 -1.38 -0.19 -8.45
C ALA A 95 -1.16 -1.56 -7.77
N PHE A 96 -0.54 -2.51 -8.47
CA PHE A 96 -0.21 -3.82 -7.91
C PHE A 96 0.87 -3.72 -6.83
N ILE A 97 1.93 -2.94 -7.06
CA ILE A 97 2.97 -2.69 -6.07
C ILE A 97 2.37 -2.02 -4.83
N ALA A 98 1.53 -0.99 -5.02
CA ALA A 98 0.81 -0.31 -3.94
C ALA A 98 -0.10 -1.26 -3.15
N PHE A 99 -0.86 -2.12 -3.84
CA PHE A 99 -1.68 -3.16 -3.23
C PHE A 99 -0.84 -4.09 -2.36
N PHE A 100 0.27 -4.59 -2.89
CA PHE A 100 1.14 -5.51 -2.17
C PHE A 100 1.74 -4.87 -0.91
N MET A 101 2.25 -3.64 -1.00
CA MET A 101 2.78 -2.93 0.17
C MET A 101 1.71 -2.71 1.24
N ALA A 102 0.53 -2.21 0.86
CA ALA A 102 -0.57 -2.00 1.80
C ALA A 102 -0.99 -3.32 2.47
N LEU A 103 -1.14 -4.39 1.70
CA LEU A 103 -1.50 -5.71 2.22
C LEU A 103 -0.47 -6.23 3.23
N ASN A 104 0.83 -6.10 2.93
CA ASN A 104 1.89 -6.49 3.87
C ASN A 104 1.77 -5.73 5.20
N PHE A 105 1.45 -4.44 5.16
CA PHE A 105 1.24 -3.63 6.36
C PHE A 105 0.01 -4.07 7.16
N GLN A 106 -1.08 -4.46 6.49
CA GLN A 106 -2.28 -4.98 7.14
C GLN A 106 -2.07 -6.36 7.77
N ILE A 107 -1.24 -7.21 7.16
CA ILE A 107 -0.84 -8.52 7.72
C ILE A 107 0.08 -8.31 8.92
N ALA A 108 1.10 -7.45 8.80
CA ALA A 108 2.07 -7.18 9.86
C ALA A 108 1.41 -6.60 11.12
N SER A 109 0.49 -5.65 10.95
CA SER A 109 -0.29 -5.08 12.07
C SER A 109 -1.37 -6.03 12.61
N GLY A 110 -1.66 -7.13 11.91
CA GLY A 110 -2.77 -8.03 12.20
C GLY A 110 -4.16 -7.41 12.01
N ALA A 111 -4.23 -6.20 11.44
CA ALA A 111 -5.48 -5.46 11.28
C ALA A 111 -6.46 -6.22 10.37
N VAL A 112 -5.97 -6.86 9.30
CA VAL A 112 -6.81 -7.63 8.35
C VAL A 112 -7.61 -8.76 9.01
N PHE A 113 -7.17 -9.24 10.18
CA PHE A 113 -7.82 -10.32 10.93
C PHE A 113 -8.84 -9.82 11.97
N LYS A 114 -9.10 -8.51 12.04
CA LYS A 114 -10.02 -7.90 13.01
C LYS A 114 -11.29 -7.42 12.30
N TYR A 115 -12.45 -7.54 12.95
CA TYR A 115 -13.73 -7.04 12.39
C TYR A 115 -13.71 -5.52 12.10
N SER A 116 -12.95 -4.74 12.88
CA SER A 116 -12.76 -3.30 12.65
C SER A 116 -12.11 -2.98 11.29
N PHE A 117 -11.48 -3.95 10.64
CA PHE A 117 -10.95 -3.81 9.30
C PHE A 117 -12.04 -3.56 8.25
N LEU A 118 -13.20 -4.22 8.41
CA LEU A 118 -14.30 -4.16 7.44
C LEU A 118 -14.91 -2.76 7.34
N THR A 119 -14.77 -1.95 8.40
CA THR A 119 -15.28 -0.58 8.48
C THR A 119 -14.16 0.48 8.40
N SER A 120 -12.91 0.06 8.25
CA SER A 120 -11.76 0.95 8.17
C SER A 120 -11.66 1.63 6.81
N GLY A 121 -11.42 2.95 6.80
CA GLY A 121 -11.07 3.71 5.60
C GLY A 121 -9.78 3.22 4.91
N TYR A 122 -8.89 2.54 5.66
CA TYR A 122 -7.61 2.02 5.18
C TYR A 122 -7.67 0.55 4.74
N GLY A 123 -8.77 -0.15 5.03
CA GLY A 123 -8.92 -1.56 4.70
C GLY A 123 -9.35 -1.77 3.26
N PHE A 124 -10.61 -2.15 3.06
CA PHE A 124 -11.15 -2.39 1.73
C PHE A 124 -11.13 -1.20 0.78
N PRO A 125 -11.30 0.06 1.20
CA PRO A 125 -11.24 1.17 0.25
C PRO A 125 -9.88 1.26 -0.44
N VAL A 126 -8.77 1.13 0.31
CA VAL A 126 -7.41 1.18 -0.25
C VAL A 126 -7.07 -0.11 -1.01
N LEU A 127 -7.28 -1.27 -0.39
CA LEU A 127 -6.97 -2.56 -1.03
C LEU A 127 -7.84 -2.82 -2.27
N GLY A 128 -9.14 -2.54 -2.18
CA GLY A 128 -10.09 -2.69 -3.28
C GLY A 128 -9.81 -1.71 -4.41
N SER A 129 -9.46 -0.45 -4.12
CA SER A 129 -9.12 0.51 -5.17
C SER A 129 -7.81 0.18 -5.86
N THR A 130 -6.77 -0.21 -5.12
CA THR A 130 -5.48 -0.61 -5.72
C THR A 130 -5.61 -1.90 -6.54
N LEU A 131 -6.33 -2.91 -6.05
CA LEU A 131 -6.58 -4.13 -6.82
C LEU A 131 -7.49 -3.86 -8.03
N GLY A 132 -8.51 -3.02 -7.87
CA GLY A 132 -9.38 -2.58 -8.95
C GLY A 132 -8.63 -1.82 -10.04
N LEU A 133 -7.66 -0.97 -9.68
CA LEU A 133 -6.77 -0.29 -10.62
C LEU A 133 -5.75 -1.25 -11.26
N THR A 134 -5.33 -2.30 -10.54
CA THR A 134 -4.47 -3.34 -11.12
C THR A 134 -5.17 -4.03 -12.29
N VAL A 135 -6.44 -4.38 -12.12
CA VAL A 135 -7.23 -5.08 -13.16
C VAL A 135 -7.79 -4.12 -14.22
N GLY A 136 -8.44 -3.04 -13.77
CA GLY A 136 -9.15 -2.10 -14.64
C GLY A 136 -8.27 -1.01 -15.25
N GLY A 137 -7.11 -0.72 -14.65
CA GLY A 137 -6.21 0.36 -15.07
C GLY A 137 -5.61 0.17 -16.45
N VAL A 138 -5.66 -1.04 -17.04
CA VAL A 138 -5.21 -1.32 -18.41
C VAL A 138 -5.96 -0.47 -19.45
N ARG A 139 -7.19 -0.04 -19.12
CA ARG A 139 -8.01 0.82 -19.97
C ARG A 139 -7.58 2.29 -19.97
N LEU A 140 -6.77 2.70 -18.99
CA LEU A 140 -6.34 4.09 -18.85
C LEU A 140 -5.19 4.42 -19.82
N PRO A 141 -5.09 5.69 -20.25
CA PRO A 141 -3.97 6.13 -21.07
C PRO A 141 -2.64 5.86 -20.35
N TRP A 142 -1.61 5.43 -21.10
CA TRP A 142 -0.22 5.30 -20.65
C TRP A 142 0.02 4.13 -19.66
N SER A 143 -0.99 3.27 -19.52
CA SER A 143 -0.89 1.98 -18.85
C SER A 143 -0.19 0.94 -19.74
N LEU A 144 0.55 0.02 -19.11
CA LEU A 144 1.04 -1.18 -19.79
C LEU A 144 -0.16 -2.00 -20.26
N ARG A 145 -0.21 -2.28 -21.56
CA ARG A 145 -1.15 -3.24 -22.14
C ARG A 145 -0.44 -4.59 -22.13
N ALA A 146 -0.89 -5.48 -21.26
CA ALA A 146 -0.50 -6.89 -21.32
C ALA A 146 -1.20 -7.56 -22.51
#